data_AF-X1PCT3-F1
#
_entry.id   AF-X1PCT3-F1
#
_cell.length_a   1.000
_cell.length_b   1.000
_cell.length_c   1.000
_cell.angle_alpha   90.00
_cell.angle_beta   90.00
_cell.angle_gamma   90.00
#
_symmetry.space_group_name_H-M   'P 1'
#
loop_
_entity.id
_entity.type
_entity.pdbx_description
1 polymer ?
#
loop_
_entity_poly.entity_id
_entity_poly.type
_entity_poly.pdbx_seq_one_letter_code
_entity_poly.pdbx_strand_id
1 'polypeptide(L)'
;MIRFPYSLNRTIVNNVEKTVQLKSDWGIVSSGYKNLSAETMPLVPSGLVIICTDGVAEKIDMSGYDKVLRADVSQLSEKILKDRRHKTDDVAILISLS
;
A
#
# COMPACT_ATOMS: atom_id res chain seq x y z
N MET A 1 13.55 -26.26 5.23
CA MET A 1 13.07 -25.49 4.05
C MET A 1 12.41 -24.24 4.58
N ILE A 2 13.08 -23.09 4.49
CA ILE A 2 12.54 -21.81 4.96
C ILE A 2 11.87 -21.15 3.75
N ARG A 3 10.54 -21.07 3.75
CA ARG A 3 9.76 -20.29 2.79
C ARG A 3 9.69 -18.86 3.30
N PHE A 4 10.03 -17.88 2.45
CA PHE A 4 9.73 -16.46 2.69
C PHE A 4 8.55 -16.08 1.78
N PRO A 5 7.31 -16.07 2.28
CA PRO A 5 6.11 -15.84 1.47
C PRO A 5 5.76 -14.35 1.29
N TYR A 6 6.71 -13.43 1.15
CA TYR A 6 6.44 -11.99 1.26
C TYR A 6 6.79 -11.18 0.00
N SER A 7 5.80 -10.42 -0.48
CA SER A 7 5.92 -9.38 -1.49
C SER A 7 6.21 -8.15 -0.65
N LEU A 8 7.45 -7.68 -0.71
CA LEU A 8 7.99 -6.75 0.28
C LEU A 8 7.23 -5.41 0.34
N ASN A 9 6.48 -5.06 -0.71
CA ASN A 9 5.74 -3.81 -0.78
C ASN A 9 4.41 -4.00 -1.53
N ARG A 10 3.36 -3.34 -1.05
CA ARG A 10 2.04 -3.28 -1.69
C ARG A 10 1.76 -1.85 -2.12
N THR A 11 1.23 -1.68 -3.32
CA THR A 11 0.80 -0.38 -3.84
C THR A 11 -0.70 -0.38 -4.08
N ILE A 12 -1.40 0.51 -3.39
CA ILE A 12 -2.83 0.74 -3.49
C ILE A 12 -3.03 2.15 -4.02
N VAL A 13 -3.90 2.31 -5.01
CA VAL A 13 -4.24 3.60 -5.58
C VAL A 13 -5.73 3.83 -5.42
N ASN A 14 -6.10 4.96 -4.83
CA ASN A 14 -7.49 5.37 -4.65
C ASN A 14 -7.78 6.61 -5.51
N ASN A 15 -8.49 6.40 -6.63
CA ASN A 15 -8.94 7.46 -7.52
C ASN A 15 -10.34 7.95 -7.10
N VAL A 16 -10.46 8.48 -5.87
CA VAL A 16 -11.67 9.01 -5.21
C VAL A 16 -12.81 8.00 -5.02
N GLU A 17 -13.29 7.38 -6.10
CA GLU A 17 -14.41 6.44 -6.15
C GLU A 17 -13.97 4.97 -6.32
N LYS A 18 -12.72 4.75 -6.75
CA LYS A 18 -12.20 3.41 -7.02
C LYS A 18 -10.86 3.19 -6.34
N THR A 19 -10.77 2.08 -5.59
CA THR A 19 -9.51 1.56 -5.07
C THR A 19 -9.02 0.45 -5.98
N VAL A 20 -7.78 0.57 -6.45
CA VAL A 20 -7.09 -0.45 -7.26
C VAL A 20 -5.82 -0.85 -6.54
N GLN A 21 -5.57 -2.14 -6.42
CA GLN A 21 -4.31 -2.67 -5.94
C GLN A 21 -3.47 -3.08 -7.15
N LEU A 22 -2.27 -2.53 -7.26
CA LEU A 22 -1.31 -2.95 -8.29
C LEU A 22 -0.73 -4.31 -7.88
N LYS A 23 -0.48 -5.17 -8.87
CA LYS A 23 0.16 -6.46 -8.63
C LYS A 23 1.67 -6.28 -8.61
N SER A 24 2.32 -7.14 -7.85
CA SER A 24 3.77 -7.24 -7.79
C SER A 24 4.14 -8.70 -7.82
N ASP A 25 5.17 -9.04 -8.61
CA ASP A 25 5.79 -10.35 -8.56
C ASP A 25 6.58 -10.48 -7.25
N TRP A 26 6.59 -11.70 -6.69
CA TRP A 26 7.33 -11.98 -5.46
C TRP A 26 8.83 -11.75 -5.66
N GLY A 27 9.47 -11.11 -4.67
CA GLY A 27 10.65 -10.25 -4.87
C GLY A 27 11.42 -9.91 -3.59
N ILE A 28 12.73 -10.13 -3.57
CA ILE A 28 13.74 -9.73 -2.57
C ILE A 28 14.95 -9.22 -3.34
N VAL A 29 15.08 -7.91 -3.45
CA VAL A 29 16.26 -7.29 -4.07
C VAL A 29 17.53 -7.87 -3.42
N SER A 30 18.51 -8.29 -4.25
CA SER A 30 19.76 -9.02 -3.91
C SER A 30 19.77 -10.55 -4.07
N SER A 31 18.65 -11.27 -3.90
CA SER A 31 18.66 -12.74 -4.03
C SER A 31 18.59 -13.23 -5.49
N GLY A 32 18.65 -12.33 -6.46
CA GLY A 32 18.52 -12.62 -7.89
C GLY A 32 17.06 -12.82 -8.28
N TYR A 33 16.38 -11.73 -8.66
CA TYR A 33 15.03 -11.81 -9.22
C TYR A 33 15.08 -11.80 -10.74
N LYS A 34 14.31 -12.73 -11.33
CA LYS A 34 14.40 -13.06 -12.74
C LYS A 34 13.48 -12.22 -13.62
N ASN A 35 12.41 -11.63 -13.08
CA ASN A 35 11.47 -10.78 -13.84
C ASN A 35 10.90 -9.68 -12.92
N LEU A 36 11.06 -8.42 -13.32
CA LEU A 36 10.34 -7.28 -12.76
C LEU A 36 9.25 -6.90 -13.77
N SER A 37 7.98 -7.13 -13.43
CA SER A 37 6.86 -6.59 -14.20
C SER A 37 6.55 -5.17 -13.73
N ALA A 38 6.40 -4.26 -14.70
CA ALA A 38 5.95 -2.91 -14.41
C ALA A 38 4.43 -2.83 -14.61
N GLU A 39 3.72 -2.35 -13.60
CA GLU A 39 2.32 -1.93 -13.73
C GLU A 39 2.25 -0.41 -13.70
N THR A 40 1.52 0.16 -14.65
CA THR A 40 1.29 1.61 -14.74
C THR A 40 -0.20 1.88 -14.62
N MET A 41 -0.57 2.88 -13.83
CA MET A 41 -1.95 3.33 -13.74
C MET A 41 -2.03 4.87 -13.73
N PRO A 42 -2.95 5.48 -14.49
CA PRO A 42 -3.16 6.92 -14.43
C PRO A 42 -3.71 7.34 -13.06
N LEU A 43 -3.14 8.42 -12.52
CA LEU A 43 -3.62 9.10 -11.33
C LEU A 43 -4.61 10.20 -11.75
N VAL A 44 -5.67 10.36 -10.96
CA VAL A 44 -6.63 11.46 -11.11
C VAL A 44 -6.35 12.53 -10.05
N PRO A 45 -6.67 13.81 -10.28
CA PRO A 45 -6.53 14.83 -9.25
C PRO A 45 -7.21 14.43 -7.94
N SER A 46 -6.54 14.68 -6.80
CA SER A 46 -6.95 14.23 -5.47
C SER A 46 -6.96 12.70 -5.30
N GLY A 47 -6.32 11.96 -6.20
CA GLY A 47 -6.04 10.55 -6.05
C GLY A 47 -4.97 10.31 -4.99
N LEU A 48 -5.09 9.19 -4.28
CA LEU A 48 -4.10 8.77 -3.29
C LEU A 48 -3.31 7.57 -3.80
N VAL A 49 -1.99 7.62 -3.60
CA VAL A 49 -1.11 6.46 -3.72
C VAL A 49 -0.67 6.07 -2.32
N ILE A 50 -0.93 4.82 -1.95
CA ILE A 50 -0.57 4.25 -0.66
C ILE A 50 0.38 3.10 -0.93
N ILE A 51 1.59 3.17 -0.37
CA ILE A 51 2.57 2.11 -0.42
C ILE A 51 2.80 1.62 1.00
N CYS A 52 2.70 0.32 1.25
CA CYS A 52 2.91 -0.25 2.58
C CYS A 52 3.70 -1.56 2.54
N THR A 53 4.34 -1.89 3.66
CA THR A 53 4.95 -3.20 3.89
C THR A 53 3.87 -4.26 4.19
N ASP A 54 4.28 -5.52 4.19
CA ASP A 54 3.47 -6.68 4.57
C ASP A 54 3.02 -6.68 6.05
N GLY A 55 3.66 -5.88 6.91
CA GLY A 55 3.19 -5.59 8.26
C GLY A 55 1.86 -4.81 8.34
N VAL A 56 1.34 -4.29 7.21
CA VAL A 56 -0.03 -3.75 7.09
C VAL A 56 -0.95 -4.79 6.45
N ALA A 57 -2.17 -4.93 6.98
CA ALA A 57 -3.18 -5.82 6.41
C ALA A 57 -3.37 -5.63 4.90
N GLU A 58 -3.47 -6.74 4.17
CA GLU A 58 -3.42 -6.76 2.69
C GLU A 58 -4.46 -5.88 2.00
N LYS A 59 -5.63 -5.71 2.62
CA LYS A 59 -6.76 -4.96 2.08
C LYS A 59 -7.02 -3.75 2.97
N ILE A 60 -6.83 -2.57 2.38
CA ILE A 60 -7.21 -1.30 2.99
C ILE A 60 -8.53 -0.86 2.36
N ASP A 61 -9.60 -0.93 3.14
CA ASP A 61 -10.88 -0.37 2.74
C ASP A 61 -10.86 1.15 2.94
N MET A 62 -10.75 1.87 1.84
CA MET A 62 -10.73 3.33 1.85
C MET A 62 -12.10 3.95 2.13
N SER A 63 -13.19 3.20 1.96
CA SER A 63 -14.55 3.73 2.15
C SER A 63 -14.83 4.11 3.61
N GLY A 64 -14.14 3.48 4.56
CA GLY A 64 -14.23 3.77 5.99
C GLY A 64 -13.49 5.04 6.45
N TYR A 65 -12.72 5.69 5.56
CA TYR A 65 -12.06 6.97 5.83
C TYR A 65 -12.79 8.07 5.07
N ASP A 66 -13.22 9.12 5.78
CA ASP A 66 -13.94 10.23 5.16
C ASP A 66 -13.02 11.10 4.26
N LYS A 67 -13.63 12.00 3.48
CA LYS A 67 -12.91 12.86 2.53
C LYS A 67 -11.97 13.86 3.20
N VAL A 68 -12.29 14.32 4.41
CA VAL A 68 -11.48 15.30 5.14
C VAL A 68 -10.20 14.62 5.63
N LEU A 69 -10.32 13.43 6.21
CA LEU A 69 -9.19 12.61 6.62
C LEU A 69 -8.33 12.22 5.41
N ARG A 70 -8.92 11.90 4.25
CA ARG A 70 -8.17 11.59 3.04
C ARG A 70 -7.35 12.75 2.48
N ALA A 71 -7.73 14.00 2.77
CA ALA A 71 -6.97 15.18 2.35
C ALA A 71 -5.76 15.45 3.27
N ASP A 72 -5.79 14.98 4.52
CA ASP A 72 -4.66 15.04 5.44
C ASP A 72 -3.91 13.69 5.45
N VAL A 73 -2.96 13.57 4.52
CA VAL A 73 -2.17 12.34 4.33
C VAL A 73 -1.40 11.92 5.61
N SER A 74 -1.04 12.86 6.48
CA SER A 74 -0.35 12.56 7.74
C SER A 74 -1.31 11.87 8.71
N GLN A 75 -2.47 12.47 8.98
CA GLN A 75 -3.47 11.87 9.86
C GLN A 75 -4.02 10.56 9.30
N LEU A 76 -4.21 10.48 7.98
CA LEU A 76 -4.61 9.24 7.32
C LEU A 76 -3.58 8.13 7.54
N SER A 77 -2.29 8.43 7.43
CA SER A 77 -1.22 7.45 7.63
C SER A 77 -1.24 6.87 9.04
N GLU A 78 -1.36 7.72 10.06
CA GLU A 78 -1.44 7.30 11.46
C GLU A 78 -2.69 6.45 11.72
N LYS A 79 -3.82 6.85 11.14
CA LYS A 79 -5.09 6.13 11.31
C LYS A 79 -5.03 4.75 10.67
N ILE A 80 -4.50 4.63 9.45
CA ILE A 80 -4.31 3.33 8.78
C ILE A 80 -3.36 2.44 9.58
N LEU A 81 -2.24 2.97 10.07
CA LEU A 81 -1.32 2.21 10.91
C LEU A 81 -1.99 1.70 12.18
N LYS A 82 -2.79 2.54 12.85
CA LYS A 82 -3.52 2.15 14.06
C LYS A 82 -4.54 1.05 13.79
N ASP A 83 -5.26 1.13 12.68
CA ASP A 83 -6.38 0.25 12.36
C ASP A 83 -5.94 -1.08 11.72
N ARG A 84 -4.81 -1.09 11.00
CA ARG A 84 -4.44 -2.19 10.09
C ARG A 84 -3.06 -2.80 10.33
N ARG A 85 -2.28 -2.31 11.30
CA ARG A 85 -0.99 -2.93 11.64
C ARG A 85 -1.15 -4.35 12.18
N HIS A 86 -0.27 -5.24 11.76
CA HIS A 86 -0.03 -6.49 12.47
C HIS A 86 0.74 -6.22 13.76
N LYS A 87 0.38 -6.90 14.85
CA LYS A 87 1.01 -6.67 16.17
C LYS A 87 2.44 -7.21 16.28
N THR A 88 2.82 -8.09 15.37
CA THR A 88 4.02 -8.92 15.46
C THR A 88 5.04 -8.61 14.36
N ASP A 89 4.80 -7.57 13.57
CA ASP A 89 5.58 -7.28 12.37
C ASP A 89 5.94 -5.80 12.30
N ASP A 90 7.02 -5.50 11.59
CA ASP A 90 7.45 -4.14 11.34
C ASP A 90 6.57 -3.49 10.26
N VAL A 91 6.19 -2.24 10.51
CA VAL A 91 5.16 -1.58 9.69
C VAL A 91 5.66 -0.25 9.17
N ALA A 92 5.60 -0.08 7.85
CA ALA A 92 5.79 1.20 7.19
C ALA A 92 4.65 1.49 6.20
N ILE A 93 4.27 2.75 6.11
CA ILE A 93 3.33 3.26 5.11
C ILE A 93 3.84 4.59 4.54
N LEU A 94 3.65 4.77 3.25
CA LEU A 94 3.88 6.01 2.52
C LEU A 94 2.58 6.38 1.82
N ILE A 95 2.14 7.63 2.00
CA ILE A 95 0.95 8.15 1.33
C ILE A 95 1.34 9.40 0.54
N SER A 96 0.94 9.44 -0.73
CA SER A 96 1.10 10.61 -1.60
C SER A 96 -0.26 10.99 -2.20
N LEU A 97 -0.52 12.30 -2.26
CA LEU A 97 -1.69 12.89 -2.90
C LEU A 97 -1.25 13.49 -4.24
N SER A 98 -1.97 13.17 -5.32
CA SER A 98 -1.71 13.70 -6.67
C SER A 98 -2.53 14.92 -7.03
#